data_AF-A0A2S8W8F0-F1
#
_entry.id   AF-A0A2S8W8F0-F1
#
_cell.length_a   1.000
_cell.length_b   1.000
_cell.length_c   1.000
_cell.angle_alpha   90.00
_cell.angle_beta   90.00
_cell.angle_gamma   90.00
#
_symmetry.space_group_name_H-M   'P 1'
#
loop_
_entity.id
_entity.type
_entity.pdbx_description
1 polymer ?
#
loop_
_entity_poly.entity_id
_entity_poly.type
_entity_poly.pdbx_seq_one_letter_code
_entity_poly.pdbx_strand_id
1 'polypeptide(L)'
;MSAFEFFFSFYGLLLGLSVAELVGGFARVLHERERIRFGWLTPALALFVAIDIATFWNQAWVIFRGAPFNTFLLLVSLMIAATFYVAASVTFPRVSAEGAHERVDLDAHFWAHRKLVFGCILAANLIVAVMVIILGQMNPGFAKVANSVTLWSGVAIFVVGTATAAFAPWRRVAVAALAVVLIYSLWGMAKSAAALAAAGGWSPALGAG
;
A
#
# COMPACT_ATOMS: atom_id res chain seq x y z
N MET A 1 0.87 -13.29 -25.49
CA MET A 1 0.36 -12.65 -24.26
C MET A 1 -0.97 -13.26 -23.89
N SER A 2 -1.09 -13.82 -22.69
CA SER A 2 -2.38 -14.22 -22.13
C SER A 2 -3.21 -12.99 -21.70
N ALA A 3 -4.53 -13.14 -21.58
CA ALA A 3 -5.39 -12.04 -21.12
C ALA A 3 -5.01 -11.57 -19.69
N PHE A 4 -4.56 -12.51 -18.86
CA PHE A 4 -4.00 -12.23 -17.54
C PHE A 4 -2.70 -11.40 -17.64
N GLU A 5 -1.75 -11.78 -18.50
CA GLU A 5 -0.51 -11.01 -18.70
C GLU A 5 -0.79 -9.59 -19.20
N PHE A 6 -1.72 -9.42 -20.14
CA PHE A 6 -2.12 -8.08 -20.61
C PHE A 6 -2.67 -7.21 -19.46
N PHE A 7 -3.63 -7.76 -18.72
CA PHE A 7 -4.21 -7.11 -17.55
C PHE A 7 -3.16 -6.75 -16.50
N PHE A 8 -2.35 -7.73 -16.09
CA PHE A 8 -1.39 -7.59 -15.01
C PHE A 8 -0.23 -6.68 -15.38
N SER A 9 0.17 -6.66 -16.66
CA SER A 9 1.18 -5.71 -17.16
C SER A 9 0.67 -4.27 -17.04
N PHE A 10 -0.55 -3.99 -17.50
CA PHE A 10 -1.11 -2.65 -17.43
C PHE A 10 -1.39 -2.20 -15.99
N TYR A 11 -1.94 -3.09 -15.17
CA TYR A 11 -2.19 -2.84 -13.77
C TYR A 11 -0.90 -2.64 -12.96
N GLY A 12 0.11 -3.48 -13.21
CA GLY A 12 1.44 -3.37 -12.61
C GLY A 12 2.16 -2.06 -12.97
N LEU A 13 1.96 -1.53 -14.18
CA LEU A 13 2.49 -0.21 -14.56
C LEU A 13 1.93 0.90 -13.68
N LEU A 14 0.63 0.93 -13.42
CA LEU A 14 0.02 1.97 -12.56
C LEU A 14 0.43 1.84 -11.09
N LEU A 15 0.53 0.61 -10.56
CA LEU A 15 1.06 0.40 -9.22
C LEU A 15 2.54 0.80 -9.14
N GLY A 16 3.33 0.47 -10.16
CA GLY A 16 4.73 0.90 -10.29
C GLY A 16 4.87 2.42 -10.33
N LEU A 17 3.99 3.12 -11.04
CA LEU A 17 3.93 4.59 -11.04
C LEU A 17 3.58 5.16 -9.67
N SER A 18 2.73 4.47 -8.89
CA SER A 18 2.42 4.87 -7.52
C SER A 18 3.66 4.80 -6.62
N VAL A 19 4.47 3.74 -6.77
CA VAL A 19 5.75 3.61 -6.06
C VAL A 19 6.73 4.69 -6.53
N ALA A 20 6.83 4.92 -7.84
CA ALA A 20 7.71 5.94 -8.40
C ALA A 20 7.35 7.35 -7.90
N GLU A 21 6.06 7.67 -7.81
CA GLU A 21 5.58 8.96 -7.27
C GLU A 21 5.93 9.09 -5.78
N LEU A 22 5.76 8.02 -4.99
CA LEU A 22 6.11 8.02 -3.58
C LEU A 22 7.61 8.25 -3.35
N VAL A 23 8.45 7.53 -4.11
CA VAL A 23 9.92 7.67 -4.07
C VAL A 23 10.34 9.05 -4.59
N GLY A 24 9.74 9.54 -5.67
CA GLY A 24 9.97 10.87 -6.21
C GLY A 24 9.61 11.97 -5.21
N GLY A 25 8.49 11.83 -4.50
CA GLY A 25 8.11 12.70 -3.39
C GLY A 25 9.14 12.74 -2.27
N PHE A 26 9.65 11.58 -1.87
CA PHE A 26 10.73 11.50 -0.88
C PHE A 26 12.04 12.13 -1.37
N ALA A 27 12.42 11.92 -2.63
CA ALA A 27 13.61 12.51 -3.22
C ALA A 27 13.54 14.05 -3.26
N ARG A 28 12.37 14.61 -3.58
CA ARG A 28 12.12 16.07 -3.52
C ARG A 28 12.32 16.61 -2.10
N VAL A 29 11.79 15.92 -1.10
CA VAL A 29 11.97 16.27 0.32
C VAL A 29 13.46 16.24 0.71
N LEU A 30 14.22 15.26 0.24
CA LEU A 30 15.65 15.16 0.54
C LEU A 30 16.47 16.29 -0.12
N HIS A 31 16.12 16.67 -1.36
CA HIS A 31 16.76 17.79 -2.06
C HIS A 31 16.52 19.12 -1.34
N GLU A 32 15.32 19.32 -0.80
CA GLU A 32 14.94 20.56 -0.11
C GLU A 32 15.09 20.50 1.41
N ARG A 33 15.97 19.62 1.92
CA ARG A 33 16.14 19.37 3.36
C ARG A 33 16.37 20.62 4.21
N GLU A 34 16.98 21.67 3.65
CA GLU A 34 17.26 22.93 4.35
C GLU A 34 16.00 23.76 4.62
N ARG A 35 14.95 23.53 3.82
CA ARG A 35 13.67 24.22 3.92
C ARG A 35 12.62 23.39 4.68
N ILE A 36 12.91 22.12 4.92
CA ILE A 36 11.97 21.14 5.48
C ILE A 36 12.26 20.89 6.95
N ARG A 37 11.24 21.07 7.79
CA ARG A 37 11.27 20.57 9.16
C ARG A 37 10.92 19.09 9.14
N PHE A 38 11.94 18.26 9.38
CA PHE A 38 11.78 16.81 9.44
C PHE A 38 11.01 16.39 10.69
N GLY A 39 9.78 15.94 10.46
CA GLY A 39 9.01 15.14 11.41
C GLY A 39 9.05 13.66 11.00
N TRP A 40 8.93 12.75 11.97
CA TRP A 40 8.98 11.30 11.71
C TRP A 40 7.65 10.73 11.22
N LEU A 41 6.54 11.46 11.35
CA LEU A 41 5.21 10.94 11.01
C LEU A 41 5.01 10.74 9.51
N THR A 42 5.45 11.70 8.69
CA THR A 42 5.31 11.61 7.22
C THR A 42 6.21 10.54 6.61
N PRO A 43 7.50 10.42 6.98
CA PRO A 43 8.32 9.27 6.56
C PRO A 43 7.75 7.92 7.02
N ALA A 44 7.23 7.83 8.25
CA ALA A 44 6.59 6.60 8.74
C ALA A 44 5.32 6.25 7.95
N LEU A 45 4.49 7.26 7.62
CA LEU A 45 3.33 7.10 6.76
C LEU A 45 3.75 6.64 5.35
N ALA A 46 4.79 7.26 4.78
CA ALA A 46 5.31 6.88 3.47
C ALA A 46 5.82 5.44 3.44
N LEU A 47 6.55 5.02 4.47
CA LEU A 47 6.98 3.63 4.61
C LEU A 47 5.79 2.68 4.72
N PHE A 48 4.77 3.05 5.50
CA PHE A 48 3.52 2.28 5.59
C PHE A 48 2.83 2.14 4.22
N VAL A 49 2.68 3.25 3.47
CA VAL A 49 2.10 3.25 2.12
C VAL A 49 2.91 2.36 1.17
N ALA A 50 4.24 2.43 1.22
CA ALA A 50 5.11 1.61 0.38
C ALA A 50 4.94 0.10 0.65
N ILE A 51 4.90 -0.29 1.93
CA ILE A 51 4.67 -1.68 2.32
C ILE A 51 3.27 -2.12 1.88
N ASP A 52 2.26 -1.27 2.06
CA ASP A 52 0.89 -1.59 1.65
C ASP A 52 0.80 -1.83 0.14
N ILE A 53 1.33 -0.94 -0.69
CA ILE A 53 1.38 -1.12 -2.16
C ILE A 53 2.07 -2.43 -2.54
N ALA A 54 3.21 -2.76 -1.90
CA ALA A 54 3.96 -3.98 -2.18
C ALA A 54 3.17 -5.25 -1.79
N THR A 55 2.59 -5.27 -0.59
CA THR A 55 1.74 -6.39 -0.13
C THR A 55 0.50 -6.55 -1.00
N PHE A 56 -0.10 -5.44 -1.41
CA PHE A 56 -1.26 -5.41 -2.25
C PHE A 56 -0.99 -5.95 -3.65
N TRP A 57 0.15 -5.56 -4.24
CA TRP A 57 0.60 -6.11 -5.52
C TRP A 57 0.74 -7.64 -5.46
N ASN A 58 1.40 -8.16 -4.41
CA ASN A 58 1.53 -9.61 -4.23
C ASN A 58 0.17 -10.31 -4.07
N GLN A 59 -0.76 -9.73 -3.31
CA GLN A 59 -2.11 -10.28 -3.16
C GLN A 59 -2.87 -10.28 -4.48
N ALA A 60 -2.81 -9.19 -5.24
CA ALA A 60 -3.44 -9.07 -6.55
C ALA A 60 -2.93 -10.14 -7.52
N TRP A 61 -1.63 -10.42 -7.52
CA TRP A 61 -1.03 -11.50 -8.31
C TRP A 61 -1.63 -12.87 -7.96
N VAL A 62 -1.79 -13.19 -6.68
CA VAL A 62 -2.35 -14.47 -6.23
C VAL A 62 -3.85 -14.58 -6.55
N ILE A 63 -4.61 -13.51 -6.31
CA ILE A 63 -6.07 -13.49 -6.47
C ILE A 63 -6.46 -13.51 -7.95
N PHE A 64 -5.81 -12.71 -8.80
CA PHE A 64 -6.21 -12.55 -10.20
C PHE A 64 -5.66 -13.62 -11.15
N ARG A 65 -4.70 -14.45 -10.73
CA ARG A 65 -4.09 -15.49 -11.60
C ARG A 65 -5.13 -16.45 -12.20
N GLY A 66 -6.19 -16.75 -11.48
CA GLY A 66 -7.28 -17.63 -11.95
C GLY A 66 -8.53 -16.90 -12.45
N ALA A 67 -8.53 -15.56 -12.47
CA ALA A 67 -9.71 -14.79 -12.82
C ALA A 67 -9.91 -14.71 -14.34
N PRO A 68 -11.12 -14.96 -14.87
CA PRO A 68 -11.40 -14.70 -16.27
C PRO A 68 -11.30 -13.20 -16.55
N PHE A 69 -10.53 -12.83 -17.56
CA PHE A 69 -10.39 -11.43 -17.95
C PHE A 69 -11.73 -10.89 -18.47
N ASN A 70 -12.17 -9.75 -17.91
CA ASN A 70 -13.29 -8.98 -18.43
C ASN A 70 -13.04 -7.47 -18.20
N THR A 71 -13.75 -6.63 -18.96
CA THR A 71 -13.59 -5.17 -18.90
C THR A 71 -13.94 -4.60 -17.51
N PHE A 72 -14.85 -5.24 -16.78
CA PHE A 72 -15.22 -4.82 -15.43
C PHE A 72 -14.07 -4.96 -14.44
N LEU A 73 -13.35 -6.08 -14.48
CA LEU A 73 -12.19 -6.38 -13.65
C LEU A 73 -11.03 -5.43 -13.96
N LEU A 74 -10.85 -5.07 -15.24
CA LEU A 74 -9.92 -4.02 -15.66
C LEU A 74 -10.31 -2.65 -15.04
N LEU A 75 -11.59 -2.27 -15.10
CA LEU A 75 -12.05 -1.01 -14.52
C LEU A 75 -11.86 -0.97 -13.00
N VAL A 76 -12.19 -2.06 -12.30
CA VAL A 76 -12.01 -2.16 -10.85
C VAL A 76 -10.53 -2.07 -10.47
N SER A 77 -9.65 -2.81 -11.15
CA SER A 77 -8.22 -2.75 -10.88
C SER A 77 -7.63 -1.36 -11.15
N LEU A 78 -8.11 -0.68 -12.20
CA LEU A 78 -7.72 0.69 -12.52
C LEU A 78 -8.09 1.67 -11.42
N MET A 79 -9.33 1.60 -10.91
CA MET A 79 -9.77 2.44 -9.80
C MET A 79 -8.93 2.21 -8.53
N ILE A 80 -8.60 0.96 -8.24
CA ILE A 80 -7.74 0.60 -7.12
C ILE A 80 -6.33 1.16 -7.32
N ALA A 81 -5.70 0.95 -8.48
CA ALA A 81 -4.36 1.46 -8.76
C ALA A 81 -4.31 3.00 -8.72
N ALA A 82 -5.33 3.67 -9.27
CA ALA A 82 -5.47 5.12 -9.18
C ALA A 82 -5.60 5.61 -7.73
N THR A 83 -6.31 4.86 -6.89
CA THR A 83 -6.45 5.17 -5.45
C THR A 83 -5.09 5.11 -4.74
N PHE A 84 -4.25 4.13 -5.06
CA PHE A 84 -2.88 4.05 -4.56
C PHE A 84 -2.00 5.18 -5.09
N TYR A 85 -2.13 5.54 -6.36
CA TYR A 85 -1.41 6.66 -6.94
C TYR A 85 -1.75 7.98 -6.24
N VAL A 86 -3.04 8.22 -5.97
CA VAL A 86 -3.49 9.38 -5.22
C VAL A 86 -2.90 9.37 -3.81
N ALA A 87 -2.99 8.24 -3.09
CA ALA A 87 -2.41 8.11 -1.75
C ALA A 87 -0.90 8.44 -1.75
N ALA A 88 -0.13 7.89 -2.70
CA ALA A 88 1.29 8.13 -2.86
C ALA A 88 1.59 9.62 -3.14
N SER A 89 0.85 10.23 -4.07
CA SER A 89 1.04 11.63 -4.50
C SER A 89 0.75 12.65 -3.40
N VAL A 90 -0.14 12.33 -2.46
CA VAL A 90 -0.54 13.20 -1.35
C VAL A 90 0.33 12.97 -0.11
N THR A 91 1.04 11.85 -0.03
CA THR A 91 1.86 11.50 1.14
C THR A 91 2.97 12.54 1.41
N PHE A 92 3.61 13.04 0.36
CA PHE A 92 4.61 14.11 0.47
C PHE A 92 4.06 15.45 -0.05
N PRO A 93 4.46 16.57 0.55
CA PRO A 93 4.07 17.89 0.06
C PRO A 93 4.65 18.13 -1.34
N ARG A 94 3.87 18.78 -2.21
CA ARG A 94 4.39 19.30 -3.47
C ARG A 94 5.15 20.57 -3.18
N VAL A 95 6.46 20.52 -3.31
CA VAL A 95 7.29 21.72 -3.21
C VAL A 95 7.36 22.34 -4.60
N SER A 96 6.28 23.02 -4.98
CA SER A 96 6.20 23.74 -6.25
C SER A 96 6.95 25.07 -6.14
N ALA A 97 7.56 25.48 -7.26
CA ALA A 97 8.39 26.70 -7.37
C ALA A 97 7.68 28.01 -6.95
N GLU A 98 6.35 28.04 -6.91
CA GLU A 98 5.55 29.21 -6.49
C GLU A 98 5.58 29.47 -4.97
N GLY A 99 5.96 28.48 -4.16
CA GLY A 99 6.06 28.60 -2.69
C GLY A 99 7.51 28.71 -2.17
N ALA A 100 8.44 29.21 -2.99
CA ALA A 100 9.89 29.17 -2.79
C ALA A 100 10.44 29.76 -1.47
N HIS A 101 9.61 30.44 -0.66
CA HIS A 101 10.03 31.09 0.58
C HIS A 101 9.45 30.51 1.87
N GLU A 102 8.46 29.61 1.82
CA GLU A 102 7.85 29.07 3.04
C GLU A 102 8.59 27.80 3.53
N ARG A 103 8.79 27.70 4.85
CA ARG A 103 9.34 26.49 5.49
C ARG A 103 8.23 25.45 5.59
N VAL A 104 8.45 24.27 5.02
CA VAL A 104 7.45 23.19 5.02
C VAL A 104 7.67 22.27 6.22
N ASP A 105 6.64 22.08 7.03
CA ASP A 105 6.65 21.14 8.15
C ASP A 105 5.98 19.82 7.74
N LEU A 106 6.75 18.72 7.75
CA LEU A 106 6.24 17.41 7.38
C LEU A 106 5.17 16.92 8.34
N ASP A 107 5.33 17.13 9.65
CA ASP A 107 4.34 16.69 10.64
C ASP A 107 3.02 17.44 10.42
N ALA A 108 3.08 18.75 10.13
CA ALA A 108 1.89 19.54 9.81
C ALA A 108 1.18 19.01 8.55
N HIS A 109 1.96 18.66 7.51
CA HIS A 109 1.42 18.04 6.28
C HIS A 109 0.72 16.71 6.56
N PHE A 110 1.31 15.86 7.41
CA PHE A 110 0.69 14.62 7.86
C PHE A 110 -0.68 14.88 8.49
N TRP A 111 -0.78 15.83 9.42
CA TRP A 111 -2.06 16.11 10.10
C TRP A 111 -3.15 16.63 9.16
N ALA A 112 -2.77 17.41 8.14
CA ALA A 112 -3.68 17.92 7.13
C ALA A 112 -4.21 16.83 6.19
N HIS A 113 -3.36 15.89 5.77
CA HIS A 113 -3.69 14.94 4.69
C HIS A 113 -3.88 13.48 5.11
N ARG A 114 -3.57 13.12 6.36
CA ARG A 114 -3.66 11.73 6.86
C ARG A 114 -5.00 11.05 6.55
N LYS A 115 -6.13 11.76 6.70
CA LYS A 115 -7.47 11.21 6.44
C LYS A 115 -7.63 10.75 5.00
N LEU A 116 -7.06 11.52 4.06
CA LEU A 116 -7.10 11.19 2.64
C LEU A 116 -6.20 9.99 2.35
N VAL A 117 -4.94 10.02 2.80
CA VAL A 117 -3.98 8.92 2.54
C VAL A 117 -4.47 7.60 3.12
N PHE A 118 -4.84 7.59 4.41
CA PHE A 118 -5.38 6.39 5.04
C PHE A 118 -6.75 5.99 4.49
N GLY A 119 -7.60 6.95 4.10
CA GLY A 119 -8.89 6.69 3.47
C GLY A 119 -8.74 5.97 2.14
N CYS A 120 -7.79 6.39 1.29
CA CYS A 120 -7.46 5.71 0.04
C CYS A 120 -6.97 4.27 0.28
N ILE A 121 -6.05 4.08 1.23
CA ILE A 121 -5.51 2.76 1.60
C ILE A 121 -6.63 1.84 2.11
N LEU A 122 -7.49 2.34 3.00
CA LEU A 122 -8.65 1.60 3.50
C LEU A 122 -9.61 1.23 2.39
N ALA A 123 -9.94 2.17 1.50
CA ALA A 123 -10.86 1.92 0.39
C ALA A 123 -10.33 0.81 -0.52
N ALA A 124 -9.05 0.87 -0.93
CA ALA A 124 -8.43 -0.14 -1.78
C ALA A 124 -8.45 -1.54 -1.14
N ASN A 125 -8.09 -1.63 0.16
CA ASN A 125 -8.07 -2.90 0.88
C ASN A 125 -9.47 -3.44 1.17
N LEU A 126 -10.45 -2.59 1.48
CA LEU A 126 -11.84 -3.00 1.69
C LEU A 126 -12.49 -3.55 0.41
N ILE A 127 -12.18 -2.98 -0.76
CA ILE A 127 -12.65 -3.52 -2.05
C ILE A 127 -12.18 -4.97 -2.21
N VAL A 128 -10.91 -5.26 -1.89
CA VAL A 128 -10.37 -6.63 -1.98
C VAL A 128 -10.99 -7.53 -0.91
N ALA A 129 -11.18 -7.07 0.32
CA ALA A 129 -11.84 -7.85 1.37
C ALA A 129 -13.27 -8.26 0.95
N VAL A 130 -14.05 -7.31 0.41
CA VAL A 130 -15.39 -7.58 -0.13
C VAL A 130 -15.33 -8.55 -1.30
N MET A 131 -14.36 -8.39 -2.21
CA MET A 131 -14.18 -9.30 -3.35
C MET A 131 -13.89 -10.74 -2.88
N VAL A 132 -13.04 -10.92 -1.86
CA VAL A 132 -12.75 -12.25 -1.29
C VAL A 132 -14.01 -12.87 -0.67
N ILE A 133 -14.85 -12.09 0.03
CA ILE A 133 -16.12 -12.58 0.59
C ILE A 133 -17.04 -13.05 -0.53
N ILE A 134 -17.24 -12.23 -1.57
CA ILE A 134 -18.12 -12.54 -2.71
C ILE A 134 -17.63 -13.79 -3.44
N LEU A 135 -16.34 -13.85 -3.77
CA LEU A 135 -15.75 -15.01 -4.45
C LEU A 135 -15.82 -16.27 -3.58
N GLY A 136 -15.75 -16.14 -2.26
CA GLY A 136 -15.91 -17.23 -1.31
C GLY A 136 -17.29 -17.91 -1.36
N GLN A 137 -18.33 -17.20 -1.80
CA GLN A 137 -19.66 -17.78 -2.01
C GLN A 137 -19.77 -18.59 -3.30
N MET A 138 -18.86 -18.37 -4.26
CA MET A 138 -18.93 -18.93 -5.61
C MET A 138 -17.85 -19.98 -5.89
N ASN A 139 -16.74 -19.98 -5.15
CA ASN A 139 -15.59 -20.83 -5.41
C ASN A 139 -15.05 -21.49 -4.11
N PRO A 140 -14.95 -22.83 -4.03
CA PRO A 140 -14.47 -23.52 -2.84
C PRO A 140 -13.04 -23.15 -2.39
N GLY A 141 -12.16 -22.80 -3.34
CA GLY A 141 -10.81 -22.33 -3.03
C GLY A 141 -10.82 -20.99 -2.32
N PHE A 142 -11.62 -20.04 -2.84
CA PHE A 142 -11.84 -18.77 -2.16
C PHE A 142 -12.64 -18.92 -0.86
N ALA A 143 -13.54 -19.90 -0.75
CA ALA A 143 -14.25 -20.19 0.49
C ALA A 143 -13.29 -20.59 1.62
N LYS A 144 -12.24 -21.38 1.31
CA LYS A 144 -11.19 -21.71 2.29
C LYS A 144 -10.44 -20.46 2.77
N VAL A 145 -10.16 -19.52 1.86
CA VAL A 145 -9.51 -18.25 2.18
C VAL A 145 -10.45 -17.35 3.00
N ALA A 146 -11.72 -17.23 2.59
CA ALA A 146 -12.74 -16.44 3.25
C ALA A 146 -13.17 -17.01 4.62
N ASN A 147 -12.96 -18.29 4.89
CA ASN A 147 -13.19 -18.89 6.22
C ASN A 147 -11.94 -18.88 7.11
N SER A 148 -10.81 -18.35 6.62
CA SER A 148 -9.56 -18.31 7.37
C SER A 148 -9.62 -17.27 8.49
N VAL A 149 -9.64 -17.74 9.73
CA VAL A 149 -9.62 -16.88 10.93
C VAL A 149 -8.36 -16.00 10.95
N THR A 150 -7.21 -16.55 10.56
CA THR A 150 -5.92 -15.83 10.52
C THR A 150 -5.96 -14.67 9.53
N LEU A 151 -6.65 -14.82 8.40
CA LEU A 151 -6.81 -13.75 7.41
C LEU A 151 -7.66 -12.63 8.00
N TRP A 152 -8.83 -12.95 8.53
CA TRP A 152 -9.75 -11.94 9.08
C TRP A 152 -9.22 -11.25 10.32
N SER A 153 -8.46 -11.95 11.18
CA SER A 153 -7.76 -11.29 12.29
C SER A 153 -6.75 -10.26 11.78
N GLY A 154 -6.01 -10.59 10.72
CA GLY A 154 -5.05 -9.67 10.12
C GLY A 154 -5.73 -8.48 9.45
N VAL A 155 -6.80 -8.72 8.70
CA VAL A 155 -7.62 -7.66 8.08
C VAL A 155 -8.25 -6.77 9.15
N ALA A 156 -8.78 -7.34 10.24
CA ALA A 156 -9.36 -6.55 11.34
C ALA A 156 -8.32 -5.65 12.01
N ILE A 157 -7.13 -6.17 12.32
CA ILE A 157 -6.02 -5.37 12.88
C ILE A 157 -5.66 -4.23 11.93
N PHE A 158 -5.51 -4.53 10.64
CA PHE A 158 -5.16 -3.55 9.62
C PHE A 158 -6.24 -2.48 9.48
N VAL A 159 -7.50 -2.86 9.32
CA VAL A 159 -8.63 -1.93 9.10
C VAL A 159 -8.86 -1.06 10.33
N VAL A 160 -8.92 -1.66 11.52
CA VAL A 160 -9.15 -0.92 12.77
C VAL A 160 -7.97 0.01 13.06
N GLY A 161 -6.74 -0.46 12.91
CA GLY A 161 -5.56 0.36 13.12
C GLY A 161 -5.45 1.52 12.13
N THR A 162 -5.69 1.26 10.85
CA THR A 162 -5.62 2.29 9.79
C THR A 162 -6.77 3.29 9.93
N ALA A 163 -7.98 2.84 10.25
CA ALA A 163 -9.12 3.73 10.52
C ALA A 163 -8.88 4.59 11.77
N THR A 164 -8.29 4.01 12.82
CA THR A 164 -7.92 4.75 14.02
C THR A 164 -6.87 5.81 13.71
N ALA A 165 -5.83 5.48 12.92
CA ALA A 165 -4.81 6.44 12.51
C ALA A 165 -5.41 7.60 11.67
N ALA A 166 -6.40 7.30 10.84
CA ALA A 166 -7.11 8.27 10.00
C ALA A 166 -7.99 9.22 10.82
N PHE A 167 -8.89 8.68 11.64
CA PHE A 167 -10.02 9.42 12.21
C PHE A 167 -9.86 9.79 13.67
N ALA A 168 -8.86 9.25 14.39
CA ALA A 168 -8.71 9.57 15.82
C ALA A 168 -8.50 11.08 16.05
N PRO A 169 -9.27 11.68 16.97
CA PRO A 169 -9.17 13.11 17.29
C PRO A 169 -7.91 13.42 18.13
N TRP A 170 -7.42 12.45 18.90
CA TRP A 170 -6.27 12.63 19.78
C TRP A 170 -4.95 12.33 19.07
N ARG A 171 -4.02 13.30 19.11
CA ARG A 171 -2.70 13.21 18.47
C ARG A 171 -1.96 11.91 18.83
N ARG A 172 -1.92 11.57 20.12
CA ARG A 172 -1.21 10.39 20.63
C ARG A 172 -1.82 9.08 20.13
N VAL A 173 -3.15 9.00 20.03
CA VAL A 173 -3.85 7.79 19.59
C VAL A 173 -3.60 7.52 18.12
N ALA A 174 -3.64 8.55 17.27
CA ALA A 174 -3.35 8.39 15.85
C ALA A 174 -1.88 7.98 15.59
N VAL A 175 -0.94 8.56 16.34
CA VAL A 175 0.49 8.18 16.24
C VAL A 175 0.71 6.75 16.73
N ALA A 176 0.12 6.37 17.86
CA ALA A 176 0.20 5.02 18.38
C ALA A 176 -0.42 4.00 17.40
N ALA A 177 -1.56 4.32 16.79
CA ALA A 177 -2.21 3.48 15.80
C ALA A 177 -1.33 3.29 14.55
N LEU A 178 -0.75 4.37 14.01
CA LEU A 178 0.20 4.28 12.90
C LEU A 178 1.41 3.41 13.28
N ALA A 179 1.99 3.60 14.47
CA ALA A 179 3.11 2.80 14.92
C ALA A 179 2.76 1.31 15.03
N VAL A 180 1.60 0.98 15.62
CA VAL A 180 1.12 -0.41 15.75
C VAL A 180 0.92 -1.05 14.38
N VAL A 181 0.25 -0.37 13.45
CA VAL A 181 0.01 -0.90 12.11
C VAL A 181 1.31 -1.04 11.34
N LEU A 182 2.22 -0.06 11.42
CA LEU A 182 3.51 -0.13 10.75
C LEU A 182 4.36 -1.29 11.29
N ILE A 183 4.40 -1.49 12.61
CA ILE A 183 5.09 -2.63 13.22
C ILE A 183 4.48 -3.95 12.75
N TYR A 184 3.14 -4.03 12.70
CA TYR A 184 2.44 -5.22 12.21
C TYR A 184 2.78 -5.51 10.73
N SER A 185 2.79 -4.49 9.88
CA SER A 185 3.16 -4.62 8.47
C SER A 185 4.62 -5.05 8.29
N LEU A 186 5.55 -4.45 9.05
CA LEU A 186 6.96 -4.83 9.06
C LEU A 186 7.16 -6.26 9.55
N TRP A 187 6.42 -6.70 10.57
CA TRP A 187 6.41 -8.08 11.02
C TRP A 187 5.94 -9.03 9.92
N GLY A 188 4.92 -8.65 9.16
CA GLY A 188 4.49 -9.37 7.96
C GLY A 188 5.62 -9.53 6.94
N MET A 189 6.35 -8.45 6.65
CA MET A 189 7.50 -8.46 5.74
C MET A 189 8.65 -9.32 6.27
N ALA A 190 8.95 -9.27 7.57
CA ALA A 190 9.96 -10.09 8.20
C ALA A 190 9.64 -11.59 8.08
N LYS A 191 8.37 -11.99 8.26
CA LYS A 191 7.94 -13.38 8.04
C LYS A 191 8.11 -13.81 6.58
N SER A 192 7.77 -12.94 5.62
CA SER A 192 7.99 -13.22 4.19
C SER A 192 9.48 -13.37 3.85
N ALA A 193 10.34 -12.53 4.43
CA ALA A 193 11.79 -12.64 4.26
C ALA A 193 12.36 -13.90 4.91
N ALA A 194 11.88 -14.28 6.10
CA ALA A 194 12.26 -15.52 6.77
C ALA A 194 11.83 -16.76 5.95
N ALA A 195 10.65 -16.72 5.34
CA ALA A 195 10.18 -17.78 4.44
C ALA A 195 11.08 -17.91 3.19
N LEU A 196 11.53 -16.80 2.62
CA LEU A 196 12.50 -16.80 1.52
C LEU A 196 13.85 -17.41 1.95
N ALA A 197 14.36 -17.05 3.12
CA ALA A 197 15.58 -17.62 3.66
C ALA A 197 15.45 -19.13 3.91
N ALA A 198 14.31 -19.56 4.49
CA ALA A 198 14.02 -20.97 4.73
C ALA A 198 13.85 -21.78 3.43
N ALA A 199 13.41 -21.13 2.34
CA ALA A 199 13.33 -21.74 1.01
C ALA A 199 14.71 -21.92 0.33
N GLY A 200 15.82 -21.60 1.01
CA GLY A 200 17.17 -21.72 0.48
C GLY A 200 17.70 -20.45 -0.19
N GLY A 201 17.00 -19.32 -0.06
CA GLY A 201 17.37 -18.05 -0.71
C GLY A 201 17.22 -18.11 -2.23
N TRP A 202 18.04 -17.33 -2.93
CA TRP A 202 18.18 -17.39 -4.39
C TRP A 202 19.60 -17.88 -4.73
N SER A 203 19.72 -18.78 -5.70
CA SER A 203 21.02 -19.05 -6.31
C SER A 203 21.34 -17.90 -7.28
N PRO A 204 22.60 -17.42 -7.34
CA PRO A 204 23.01 -16.58 -8.45
C PRO A 204 22.79 -17.37 -9.75
N ALA A 205 22.35 -16.71 -10.81
CA ALA A 205 22.26 -17.31 -12.14
C ALA A 205 23.67 -17.61 -12.68
N LEU A 206 24.33 -18.62 -12.11
CA LEU A 206 25.60 -19.13 -12.59
C LEU A 206 25.32 -20.01 -13.81
N GLY A 207 25.17 -19.36 -14.97
CA GLY A 207 25.32 -19.98 -16.29
C GLY A 207 24.13 -20.77 -16.83
N ALA A 208 23.39 -20.14 -17.74
CA ALA A 208 22.89 -20.81 -18.94
C ALA A 208 23.13 -19.83 -20.10
N GLY A 209 24.31 -19.95 -20.70
CA GLY A 209 24.55 -19.48 -22.06
C GLY A 209 24.06 -20.52 -23.06
#